data_AF-A0A924GUG1-F1
#
_entry.id   AF-A0A924GUG1-F1
#
_cell.length_a   1.000
_cell.length_b   1.000
_cell.length_c   1.000
_cell.angle_alpha   90.00
_cell.angle_beta   90.00
_cell.angle_gamma   90.00
#
_symmetry.space_group_name_H-M   'P 1'
#
loop_
_entity.id
_entity.type
_entity.pdbx_description
1 polymer ?
#
loop_
_entity_poly.entity_id
_entity_poly.type
_entity_poly.pdbx_seq_one_letter_code
_entity_poly.pdbx_strand_id
1 'polypeptide(L)'
;QMERVETLTGAPRSIYRHNDQVVTFLPGQKVVRTEKRESLGLFPELLRSADSRIAEFYKAKQEGSERVAGVEADIVALIPKDALRFGYRVWVEPKRGMVVKLQTLDGDGKVLEQAAFSELQFDAPVKMDKLLQMMGKVEGYRIEKPELVKTTASAEGWVLKTPVAGFQPMSCYKRPSAVPSRGEPMQWVFSDGLASVSVFAEPYDAERHLKESRMSMGATQSLTRRLDAYWLTVMGEVPFATLRHFADGLERRK
;
A
#
# COMPACT_ATOMS: atom_id res chain seq x y z
N GLN A 1 10.79 7.13 15.08
CA GLN A 1 9.80 6.06 15.32
C GLN A 1 10.44 4.71 15.00
N MET A 2 10.22 3.68 15.83
CA MET A 2 10.70 2.31 15.60
C MET A 2 9.52 1.35 15.57
N GLU A 3 9.58 0.36 14.68
CA GLU A 3 8.57 -0.68 14.55
C GLU A 3 9.25 -2.01 14.21
N ARG A 4 8.71 -3.10 14.72
CA ARG A 4 9.08 -4.47 14.34
C ARG A 4 7.81 -5.27 14.09
N VAL A 5 7.73 -5.88 12.92
CA VAL A 5 6.63 -6.77 12.52
C VAL A 5 7.20 -8.14 12.20
N GLU A 6 6.59 -9.18 12.74
CA GLU A 6 7.02 -10.56 12.52
C GLU A 6 5.88 -11.41 12.00
N THR A 7 6.20 -12.29 11.05
CA THR A 7 5.25 -13.29 10.56
C THR A 7 5.28 -14.49 11.51
N LEU A 8 4.15 -14.79 12.13
CA LEU A 8 4.02 -15.89 13.10
C LEU A 8 3.58 -17.22 12.44
N THR A 9 3.27 -17.23 11.14
CA THR A 9 2.80 -18.42 10.42
C THR A 9 3.43 -18.51 9.04
N GLY A 10 3.90 -19.70 8.65
CA GLY A 10 4.58 -19.92 7.38
C GLY A 10 6.06 -19.56 7.44
N ALA A 11 6.62 -19.10 6.32
CA ALA A 11 8.04 -18.77 6.24
C ALA A 11 8.38 -17.60 7.18
N PRO A 12 9.39 -17.73 8.06
CA PRO A 12 9.76 -16.68 8.98
C PRO A 12 10.20 -15.43 8.21
N ARG A 13 9.67 -14.28 8.62
CA ARG A 13 10.00 -12.96 8.09
C ARG A 13 9.88 -11.95 9.21
N SER A 14 10.88 -11.09 9.34
CA SER A 14 10.86 -9.96 10.27
C SER A 14 11.14 -8.67 9.51
N ILE A 15 10.35 -7.65 9.78
CA ILE A 15 10.47 -6.31 9.18
C ILE A 15 10.76 -5.35 10.32
N TYR A 16 11.83 -4.58 10.18
CA TYR A 16 12.19 -3.50 11.08
C TYR A 16 12.03 -2.19 10.33
N ARG A 17 11.41 -1.20 10.96
CA ARG A 17 11.35 0.16 10.44
C ARG A 17 11.90 1.12 11.48
N HIS A 18 12.90 1.90 11.09
CA HIS A 18 13.40 3.02 11.85
C HIS A 18 13.27 4.28 10.99
N ASN A 19 12.27 5.11 11.30
CA ASN A 19 11.88 6.27 10.49
C ASN A 19 11.54 5.86 9.04
N ASP A 20 12.33 6.32 8.07
CA ASP A 20 12.22 6.06 6.62
C ASP A 20 12.98 4.80 6.17
N GLN A 21 13.82 4.22 7.04
CA GLN A 21 14.58 3.02 6.73
C GLN A 21 13.78 1.77 7.09
N VAL A 22 13.58 0.90 6.11
CA VAL A 22 12.94 -0.42 6.28
C VAL A 22 13.95 -1.52 6.00
N VAL A 23 14.10 -2.45 6.93
CA VAL A 23 14.98 -3.63 6.82
C VAL A 23 14.12 -4.88 6.95
N THR A 24 14.05 -5.68 5.89
CA THR A 24 13.32 -6.95 5.86
C THR A 24 14.30 -8.12 5.89
N PHE A 25 14.19 -8.97 6.90
CA PHE A 25 14.92 -10.22 7.01
C PHE A 25 14.12 -11.37 6.37
N LEU A 26 14.78 -12.11 5.48
CA LEU A 26 14.27 -13.34 4.86
C LEU A 26 15.21 -14.50 5.20
N PRO A 27 15.13 -15.07 6.43
CA PRO A 27 16.01 -16.15 6.90
C PRO A 27 16.09 -17.35 5.97
N GLY A 28 14.95 -17.79 5.40
CA GLY A 28 14.91 -18.95 4.49
C GLY A 28 15.76 -18.77 3.22
N GLN A 29 16.02 -17.52 2.80
CA GLN A 29 16.84 -17.20 1.63
C GLN A 29 18.24 -16.68 2.03
N LYS A 30 18.51 -16.50 3.32
CA LYS A 30 19.69 -15.77 3.84
C LYS A 30 19.85 -14.40 3.16
N VAL A 31 18.75 -13.67 2.96
CA VAL A 31 18.73 -12.33 2.37
C VAL A 31 18.23 -11.30 3.39
N VAL A 32 18.87 -10.13 3.40
CA VAL A 32 18.36 -8.92 4.06
C VAL A 32 18.13 -7.87 3.00
N ARG A 33 16.89 -7.36 2.92
CA ARG A 33 16.54 -6.24 2.04
C ARG A 33 16.48 -4.94 2.81
N THR A 34 17.22 -3.94 2.36
CA THR A 34 17.19 -2.59 2.93
C THR A 34 16.62 -1.62 1.91
N GLU A 35 15.58 -0.91 2.30
CA GLU A 35 14.89 0.08 1.48
C GLU A 35 14.79 1.41 2.24
N LYS A 36 14.91 2.52 1.54
CA LYS A 36 14.40 3.80 2.04
C LYS A 36 13.02 4.00 1.45
N ARG A 37 12.01 4.04 2.31
CA ARG A 37 10.66 4.41 1.90
C ARG A 37 10.41 5.81 2.43
N GLU A 38 10.30 6.78 1.53
CA GLU A 38 9.61 8.02 1.87
C GLU A 38 8.25 7.59 2.40
N SER A 39 7.92 7.92 3.65
CA SER A 39 6.60 7.59 4.18
C SER A 39 5.60 8.29 3.27
N LEU A 40 4.88 7.53 2.43
CA LEU A 40 3.97 8.05 1.42
C LEU A 40 2.68 8.59 2.04
N GLY A 41 2.76 9.08 3.29
CA GLY A 41 1.62 9.46 4.10
C GLY A 41 0.67 8.30 4.36
N LEU A 42 1.04 7.03 4.14
CA LEU A 42 0.09 5.92 4.31
C LEU A 42 -0.58 5.96 5.70
N PHE A 43 -1.85 5.54 5.75
CA PHE A 43 -2.64 5.50 6.97
C PHE A 43 -1.82 4.88 8.13
N PRO A 44 -1.69 5.55 9.30
CA PRO A 44 -2.46 6.71 9.76
C PRO A 44 -1.80 8.09 9.51
N GLU A 45 -0.62 8.20 8.89
CA GLU A 45 0.07 9.50 8.75
C GLU A 45 -0.72 10.50 7.85
N LEU A 46 -1.50 10.01 6.90
CA LEU A 46 -2.43 10.81 6.08
C LEU A 46 -3.49 11.53 6.92
N LEU A 47 -3.91 10.96 8.06
CA LEU A 47 -4.83 11.60 9.00
C LEU A 47 -4.22 12.86 9.66
N ARG A 48 -2.89 13.01 9.63
CA ARG A 48 -2.19 14.18 10.17
C ARG A 48 -2.04 15.31 9.14
N SER A 49 -2.38 15.09 7.87
CA SER A 49 -2.32 16.13 6.85
C SER A 49 -3.52 17.08 6.96
N ALA A 50 -3.26 18.38 7.00
CA ALA A 50 -4.29 19.41 7.07
C ALA A 50 -5.17 19.49 5.80
N ASP A 51 -4.68 18.95 4.68
CA ASP A 51 -5.36 18.93 3.37
C ASP A 51 -6.06 17.60 3.07
N SER A 52 -6.60 16.95 4.11
CA SER A 52 -7.35 15.71 3.99
C SER A 52 -8.66 15.94 3.21
N ARG A 53 -8.67 15.59 1.92
CA ARG A 53 -9.88 15.58 1.07
C ARG A 53 -10.78 14.36 1.33
N ILE A 54 -10.50 13.58 2.37
CA ILE A 54 -11.27 12.37 2.71
C ILE A 54 -12.75 12.73 2.91
N ALA A 55 -13.04 13.86 3.57
CA ALA A 55 -14.41 14.30 3.83
C ALA A 55 -15.19 14.68 2.55
N GLU A 56 -14.52 14.92 1.42
CA GLU A 56 -15.19 15.13 0.13
C GLU A 56 -15.75 13.82 -0.41
N PHE A 57 -15.01 12.72 -0.27
CA PHE A 57 -15.33 11.42 -0.88
C PHE A 57 -15.92 10.38 0.08
N TYR A 58 -15.85 10.61 1.39
CA TYR A 58 -16.37 9.72 2.42
C TYR A 58 -17.28 10.46 3.41
N LYS A 59 -18.29 9.76 3.90
CA LYS A 59 -19.09 10.15 5.06
C LYS A 59 -18.68 9.30 6.26
N ALA A 60 -18.31 9.95 7.35
CA ALA A 60 -18.12 9.27 8.63
C ALA A 60 -19.46 9.06 9.34
N LYS A 61 -19.67 7.87 9.89
CA LYS A 61 -20.84 7.51 10.68
C LYS A 61 -20.40 6.70 11.90
N GLN A 62 -20.78 7.15 13.09
CA GLN A 62 -20.59 6.36 14.30
C GLN A 62 -21.59 5.20 14.33
N GLU A 63 -21.12 3.98 14.61
CA GLU A 63 -21.94 2.76 14.62
C GLU A 63 -22.09 2.12 16.01
N GLY A 64 -21.45 2.70 17.03
CA GLY A 64 -21.54 2.24 18.42
C GLY A 64 -20.15 2.01 19.01
N SER A 65 -20.05 1.08 19.95
CA SER A 65 -18.80 0.65 20.60
C SER A 65 -18.77 -0.86 20.78
N GLU A 66 -17.59 -1.47 20.69
CA GLU A 66 -17.38 -2.90 20.88
C GLU A 66 -16.02 -3.15 21.55
N ARG A 67 -15.91 -4.24 22.31
CA ARG A 67 -14.65 -4.67 22.89
C ARG A 67 -13.84 -5.54 21.90
N VAL A 68 -12.61 -5.13 21.61
CA VAL A 68 -11.66 -5.85 20.73
C VAL A 68 -10.34 -6.05 21.48
N ALA A 69 -9.80 -7.28 21.49
CA ALA A 69 -8.56 -7.63 22.21
C ALA A 69 -8.54 -7.18 23.69
N GLY A 70 -9.70 -7.22 24.36
CA GLY A 70 -9.84 -6.79 25.75
C GLY A 70 -9.97 -5.27 25.96
N VAL A 71 -9.99 -4.48 24.89
CA VAL A 71 -10.03 -3.01 24.90
C VAL A 71 -11.37 -2.50 24.34
N GLU A 72 -12.01 -1.56 25.02
CA GLU A 72 -13.21 -0.86 24.51
C GLU A 72 -12.82 0.04 23.34
N ALA A 73 -13.58 -0.02 22.25
CA ALA A 73 -13.33 0.77 21.05
C ALA A 73 -14.62 1.30 20.43
N ASP A 74 -14.59 2.56 20.00
CA ASP A 74 -15.67 3.20 19.24
C ASP A 74 -15.60 2.76 17.78
N ILE A 75 -16.76 2.51 17.19
CA ILE A 75 -16.90 2.05 15.80
C ILE A 75 -17.26 3.24 14.92
N VAL A 76 -16.42 3.50 13.92
CA VAL A 76 -16.65 4.50 12.89
C VAL A 76 -16.64 3.84 11.52
N ALA A 77 -17.75 3.97 10.79
CA ALA A 77 -17.84 3.61 9.38
C ALA A 77 -17.48 4.82 8.50
N LEU A 78 -16.60 4.60 7.52
CA LEU A 78 -16.26 5.53 6.45
C LEU A 78 -16.94 5.02 5.17
N ILE A 79 -18.05 5.67 4.82
CA ILE A 79 -18.92 5.27 3.71
C ILE A 79 -18.56 6.09 2.48
N PRO A 80 -18.16 5.48 1.35
CA PRO A 80 -17.83 6.22 0.15
C PRO A 80 -19.07 6.90 -0.42
N LYS A 81 -18.90 8.10 -0.98
CA LYS A 81 -19.99 8.87 -1.64
C LYS A 81 -20.13 8.56 -3.13
N ASP A 82 -19.23 7.72 -3.67
CA ASP A 82 -19.20 7.26 -5.05
C ASP A 82 -18.91 5.75 -5.11
N ALA A 83 -18.92 5.18 -6.32
CA ALA A 83 -18.64 3.76 -6.56
C ALA A 83 -17.17 3.47 -6.91
N LEU A 84 -16.26 4.44 -6.69
CA LEU A 84 -14.84 4.33 -7.06
C LEU A 84 -13.95 3.89 -5.89
N ARG A 85 -14.55 3.58 -4.74
CA ARG A 85 -13.87 3.36 -3.47
C ARG A 85 -14.56 2.26 -2.67
N PHE A 86 -13.79 1.58 -1.83
CA PHE A 86 -14.33 0.69 -0.82
C PHE A 86 -14.72 1.48 0.43
N GLY A 87 -15.64 0.94 1.22
CA GLY A 87 -15.92 1.45 2.55
C GLY A 87 -14.94 0.91 3.58
N TYR A 88 -14.86 1.57 4.73
CA TYR A 88 -14.08 1.08 5.86
C TYR A 88 -14.92 1.08 7.13
N ARG A 89 -14.68 0.13 8.02
CA ARG A 89 -15.16 0.18 9.40
C ARG A 89 -13.96 0.09 10.33
N VAL A 90 -13.83 1.07 11.21
CA VAL A 90 -12.66 1.28 12.06
C VAL A 90 -13.09 1.24 13.51
N TRP A 91 -12.43 0.41 14.31
CA TRP A 91 -12.58 0.38 15.76
C TRP A 91 -11.43 1.15 16.38
N VAL A 92 -11.73 2.22 17.08
CA VAL A 92 -10.74 3.16 17.64
C VAL A 92 -10.82 3.13 19.16
N GLU A 93 -9.70 2.85 19.82
CA GLU A 93 -9.55 2.98 21.27
C GLU A 93 -9.61 4.47 21.65
N PRO A 94 -10.55 4.90 22.51
CA PRO A 94 -10.86 6.32 22.69
C PRO A 94 -9.78 7.12 23.43
N LYS A 95 -8.93 6.51 24.27
CA LYS A 95 -7.94 7.26 25.07
C LYS A 95 -6.72 7.66 24.24
N ARG A 96 -6.24 6.80 23.35
CA ARG A 96 -5.02 7.00 22.54
C ARG A 96 -5.31 7.21 21.06
N GLY A 97 -6.55 7.01 20.62
CA GLY A 97 -6.95 7.10 19.21
C GLY A 97 -6.37 5.97 18.35
N MET A 98 -6.04 4.83 18.96
CA MET A 98 -5.41 3.72 18.25
C MET A 98 -6.44 2.84 17.57
N VAL A 99 -6.22 2.52 16.29
CA VAL A 99 -7.06 1.57 15.56
C VAL A 99 -6.76 0.16 16.03
N VAL A 100 -7.75 -0.52 16.61
CA VAL A 100 -7.61 -1.89 17.14
C VAL A 100 -8.19 -2.96 16.22
N LYS A 101 -9.08 -2.57 15.31
CA LYS A 101 -9.63 -3.40 14.24
C LYS A 101 -10.02 -2.53 13.05
N LEU A 102 -9.81 -3.06 11.86
CA LEU A 102 -10.12 -2.44 10.58
C LEU A 102 -10.80 -3.48 9.69
N GLN A 103 -11.90 -3.10 9.06
CA GLN A 103 -12.52 -3.86 7.99
C GLN A 103 -12.58 -3.00 6.72
N THR A 104 -12.29 -3.63 5.59
CA THR A 104 -12.57 -3.08 4.25
C THR A 104 -13.86 -3.69 3.73
N LEU A 105 -14.76 -2.85 3.24
CA LEU A 105 -16.12 -3.20 2.84
C LEU A 105 -16.34 -2.93 1.35
N ASP A 106 -17.05 -3.82 0.65
CA ASP A 106 -17.50 -3.55 -0.72
C ASP A 106 -18.68 -2.55 -0.76
N GLY A 107 -19.19 -2.28 -1.96
CA GLY A 107 -20.30 -1.35 -2.18
C GLY A 107 -21.62 -1.78 -1.54
N ASP A 108 -21.78 -3.06 -1.21
CA ASP A 108 -22.96 -3.62 -0.52
C ASP A 108 -22.74 -3.71 1.00
N GLY A 109 -21.57 -3.29 1.50
CA GLY A 109 -21.21 -3.33 2.90
C GLY A 109 -20.70 -4.70 3.39
N LYS A 110 -20.40 -5.63 2.48
CA LYS A 110 -19.82 -6.93 2.82
C LYS A 110 -18.32 -6.78 3.08
N VAL A 111 -17.83 -7.50 4.09
CA VAL A 111 -16.41 -7.49 4.48
C VAL A 111 -15.57 -8.19 3.41
N LEU A 112 -14.64 -7.45 2.81
CA LEU A 112 -13.62 -7.95 1.88
C LEU A 112 -12.33 -8.35 2.60
N GLU A 113 -11.97 -7.60 3.64
CA GLU A 113 -10.75 -7.81 4.42
C GLU A 113 -10.96 -7.36 5.87
N GLN A 114 -10.25 -8.01 6.80
CA GLN A 114 -10.25 -7.64 8.21
C GLN A 114 -8.84 -7.80 8.80
N ALA A 115 -8.39 -6.75 9.48
CA ALA A 115 -7.23 -6.77 10.36
C ALA A 115 -7.68 -6.44 11.78
N ALA A 116 -7.26 -7.23 12.77
CA ALA A 116 -7.58 -7.02 14.17
C ALA A 116 -6.44 -7.50 15.06
N PHE A 117 -6.23 -6.82 16.20
CA PHE A 117 -5.38 -7.36 17.24
C PHE A 117 -6.07 -8.57 17.90
N SER A 118 -5.30 -9.64 18.15
CA SER A 118 -5.72 -10.76 19.00
C SER A 118 -5.37 -10.51 20.47
N GLU A 119 -4.24 -9.83 20.69
CA GLU A 119 -3.74 -9.43 22.00
C GLU A 119 -3.12 -8.04 21.87
N LEU A 120 -3.27 -7.21 22.89
CA LEU A 120 -2.79 -5.85 22.89
C LEU A 120 -2.26 -5.46 24.27
N GLN A 121 -0.97 -5.13 24.34
CA GLN A 121 -0.32 -4.62 25.53
C GLN A 121 0.19 -3.20 25.27
N PHE A 122 -0.40 -2.23 25.96
CA PHE A 122 0.13 -0.87 25.98
C PHE A 122 1.35 -0.79 26.87
N ASP A 123 2.26 0.12 26.55
CA ASP A 123 3.42 0.47 27.39
C ASP A 123 4.30 -0.75 27.74
N ALA A 124 4.35 -1.73 26.82
CA ALA A 124 5.20 -2.90 26.95
C ALA A 124 6.68 -2.46 27.07
N PRO A 125 7.51 -3.15 27.88
CA PRO A 125 8.89 -2.76 28.17
C PRO A 125 9.84 -3.08 26.99
N VAL A 126 9.57 -2.47 25.84
CA VAL A 126 10.36 -2.63 24.61
C VAL A 126 11.58 -1.72 24.68
N LYS A 127 12.77 -2.33 24.68
CA LYS A 127 14.05 -1.60 24.65
C LYS A 127 14.43 -1.25 23.22
N MET A 128 14.43 0.04 22.91
CA MET A 128 14.75 0.57 21.58
C MET A 128 16.15 0.15 21.11
N ASP A 129 17.15 0.23 21.98
CA ASP A 129 18.53 -0.18 21.67
C ASP A 129 18.62 -1.65 21.25
N LYS A 130 17.82 -2.51 21.89
CA LYS A 130 17.75 -3.92 21.54
C LYS A 130 17.16 -4.11 20.14
N LEU A 131 16.13 -3.36 19.77
CA LEU A 131 15.54 -3.41 18.43
C LEU A 131 16.51 -2.90 17.36
N LEU A 132 17.23 -1.81 17.62
CA LEU A 132 18.27 -1.29 16.72
C LEU A 132 19.41 -2.30 16.55
N GLN A 133 19.86 -2.93 17.64
CA GLN A 133 20.84 -3.99 17.59
C GLN A 133 20.34 -5.16 16.73
N MET A 134 19.09 -5.60 16.91
CA MET A 134 18.51 -6.69 16.11
C MET A 134 18.36 -6.32 14.63
N MET A 135 17.97 -5.08 14.32
CA MET A 135 17.89 -4.56 12.95
C MET A 135 19.26 -4.55 12.25
N GLY A 136 20.36 -4.36 13.01
CA GLY A 136 21.73 -4.36 12.49
C GLY A 136 22.40 -5.72 12.36
N LYS A 137 21.80 -6.81 12.87
CA LYS A 137 22.39 -8.16 12.84
C LYS A 137 22.27 -8.83 11.47
N VAL A 138 23.01 -8.31 10.50
CA VAL A 138 22.98 -8.76 9.11
C VAL A 138 24.07 -9.79 8.78
N GLU A 139 24.84 -10.23 9.77
CA GLU A 139 25.93 -11.19 9.58
C GLU A 139 25.40 -12.53 9.02
N GLY A 140 26.06 -13.04 7.99
CA GLY A 140 25.64 -14.28 7.31
C GLY A 140 24.49 -14.12 6.31
N TYR A 141 23.99 -12.89 6.11
CA TYR A 141 22.99 -12.57 5.09
C TYR A 141 23.62 -11.85 3.90
N ARG A 142 23.09 -12.14 2.71
CA ARG A 142 23.31 -11.31 1.53
C ARG A 142 22.45 -10.06 1.63
N ILE A 143 23.09 -8.89 1.61
CA ILE A 143 22.40 -7.60 1.66
C ILE A 143 21.96 -7.21 0.24
N GLU A 144 20.66 -7.03 0.06
CA GLU A 144 20.05 -6.48 -1.15
C GLU A 144 19.56 -5.05 -0.86
N LYS A 145 19.96 -4.11 -1.71
CA LYS A 145 19.49 -2.72 -1.67
C LYS A 145 18.83 -2.42 -3.00
N PRO A 146 17.52 -2.66 -3.15
CA PRO A 146 16.83 -2.36 -4.40
C PRO A 146 16.97 -0.87 -4.70
N GLU A 147 17.54 -0.53 -5.85
CA GLU A 147 17.60 0.86 -6.29
C GLU A 147 16.22 1.28 -6.80
N LEU A 148 15.73 2.40 -6.27
CA LEU A 148 14.55 3.09 -6.74
C LEU A 148 15.00 4.47 -7.18
N VAL A 149 14.86 4.76 -8.46
CA VAL A 149 15.20 6.06 -9.01
C VAL A 149 13.93 6.88 -9.07
N LYS A 150 13.85 7.94 -8.26
CA LYS A 150 12.71 8.88 -8.29
C LYS A 150 12.66 9.55 -9.66
N THR A 151 11.48 9.59 -10.26
CA THR A 151 11.22 10.22 -11.55
C THR A 151 9.86 10.91 -11.54
N THR A 152 9.38 11.39 -12.69
CA THR A 152 8.00 11.82 -12.89
C THR A 152 7.39 11.04 -14.03
N ALA A 153 6.07 10.79 -13.97
CA ALA A 153 5.36 10.14 -15.06
C ALA A 153 5.59 10.85 -16.39
N SER A 154 5.57 12.20 -16.39
CA SER A 154 5.83 13.02 -17.58
C SER A 154 7.24 12.87 -18.13
N ALA A 155 8.28 12.81 -17.29
CA ALA A 155 9.65 12.57 -17.74
C ALA A 155 9.79 11.17 -18.35
N GLU A 156 9.07 10.22 -17.79
CA GLU A 156 8.97 8.89 -18.38
C GLU A 156 8.04 8.86 -19.59
N GLY A 157 7.34 9.92 -19.98
CA GLY A 157 6.44 10.06 -21.14
C GLY A 157 4.99 9.59 -20.93
N TRP A 158 4.55 9.48 -19.67
CA TRP A 158 3.21 9.09 -19.27
C TRP A 158 2.40 10.27 -18.77
N VAL A 159 1.11 10.28 -19.10
CA VAL A 159 0.15 11.25 -18.58
C VAL A 159 -1.16 10.54 -18.25
N LEU A 160 -1.77 10.94 -17.14
CA LEU A 160 -3.15 10.55 -16.82
C LEU A 160 -4.06 11.68 -17.31
N LYS A 161 -4.63 11.52 -18.51
CA LYS A 161 -5.43 12.56 -19.17
C LYS A 161 -6.79 12.74 -18.52
N THR A 162 -7.38 11.62 -18.08
CA THR A 162 -8.63 11.62 -17.33
C THR A 162 -8.31 11.33 -15.87
N PRO A 163 -8.27 12.34 -14.99
CA PRO A 163 -8.00 12.12 -13.58
C PRO A 163 -9.12 11.33 -12.92
N VAL A 164 -8.79 10.48 -11.95
CA VAL A 164 -9.77 9.80 -11.10
C VAL A 164 -10.06 10.70 -9.89
N ALA A 165 -11.32 11.13 -9.75
CA ALA A 165 -11.71 12.11 -8.74
C ALA A 165 -11.22 11.71 -7.33
N GLY A 166 -10.52 12.62 -6.67
CA GLY A 166 -9.96 12.45 -5.32
C GLY A 166 -8.63 11.72 -5.24
N PHE A 167 -8.21 10.95 -6.26
CA PHE A 167 -6.89 10.33 -6.28
C PHE A 167 -5.83 11.32 -6.79
N GLN A 168 -4.80 11.54 -5.99
CA GLN A 168 -3.67 12.40 -6.31
C GLN A 168 -2.39 11.59 -6.54
N PRO A 169 -1.51 12.00 -7.47
CA PRO A 169 -0.22 11.36 -7.65
C PRO A 169 0.66 11.62 -6.42
N MET A 170 1.16 10.55 -5.80
CA MET A 170 1.98 10.61 -4.60
C MET A 170 3.46 10.51 -4.93
N SER A 171 3.83 9.56 -5.78
CA SER A 171 5.23 9.29 -6.12
C SER A 171 5.35 8.53 -7.43
N CYS A 172 6.49 8.68 -8.09
CA CYS A 172 6.82 7.94 -9.30
C CYS A 172 8.28 7.49 -9.22
N TYR A 173 8.51 6.21 -9.47
CA TYR A 173 9.83 5.60 -9.41
C TYR A 173 10.07 4.73 -10.64
N LYS A 174 11.33 4.64 -11.07
CA LYS A 174 11.80 3.57 -11.94
C LYS A 174 12.57 2.57 -11.12
N ARG A 175 12.49 1.31 -11.53
CA ARG A 175 13.41 0.29 -11.06
C ARG A 175 14.41 0.00 -12.18
N PRO A 176 15.71 0.32 -11.98
CA PRO A 176 16.75 -0.12 -12.90
C PRO A 176 16.69 -1.64 -13.07
N SER A 177 16.66 -2.09 -14.32
CA SER A 177 16.75 -3.51 -14.62
C SER A 177 18.22 -3.88 -14.83
N ALA A 178 18.68 -4.93 -14.15
CA ALA A 178 20.01 -5.49 -14.41
C ALA A 178 20.14 -6.07 -15.83
N VAL A 179 19.01 -6.26 -16.52
CA VAL A 179 18.94 -6.74 -17.91
C VAL A 179 18.42 -5.60 -18.80
N PRO A 180 19.28 -4.92 -19.59
CA PRO A 180 18.90 -3.74 -20.38
C PRO A 180 17.76 -4.01 -21.37
N SER A 181 17.67 -5.23 -21.93
CA SER A 181 16.65 -5.60 -22.92
C SER A 181 15.23 -5.65 -22.34
N ARG A 182 15.08 -5.70 -21.01
CA ARG A 182 13.76 -5.74 -20.35
C ARG A 182 13.17 -4.34 -20.09
N GLY A 183 13.94 -3.28 -20.37
CA GLY A 183 13.63 -1.92 -19.97
C GLY A 183 13.46 -1.76 -18.46
N GLU A 184 13.16 -0.54 -18.03
CA GLU A 184 13.05 -0.19 -16.62
C GLU A 184 11.56 0.00 -16.29
N PRO A 185 10.95 -0.88 -15.49
CA PRO A 185 9.55 -0.71 -15.10
C PRO A 185 9.39 0.57 -14.28
N MET A 186 8.41 1.37 -14.67
CA MET A 186 7.96 2.54 -13.92
C MET A 186 6.83 2.12 -12.97
N GLN A 187 6.81 2.66 -11.75
CA GLN A 187 5.69 2.61 -10.83
C GLN A 187 5.22 4.03 -10.51
N TRP A 188 3.95 4.32 -10.75
CA TRP A 188 3.30 5.58 -10.39
C TRP A 188 2.20 5.31 -9.37
N VAL A 189 2.35 5.87 -8.17
CA VAL A 189 1.46 5.66 -7.03
C VAL A 189 0.50 6.84 -6.88
N PHE A 190 -0.77 6.52 -6.67
CA PHE A 190 -1.85 7.46 -6.40
C PHE A 190 -2.53 7.13 -5.07
N SER A 191 -3.07 8.13 -4.39
CA SER A 191 -3.90 7.93 -3.20
C SER A 191 -5.02 8.96 -3.12
N ASP A 192 -6.15 8.56 -2.54
CA ASP A 192 -7.25 9.46 -2.17
C ASP A 192 -7.23 9.87 -0.69
N GLY A 193 -6.19 9.47 0.03
CA GLY A 193 -6.04 9.66 1.47
C GLY A 193 -6.40 8.46 2.33
N LEU A 194 -7.10 7.46 1.79
CA LEU A 194 -7.39 6.19 2.47
C LEU A 194 -6.91 4.99 1.64
N ALA A 195 -7.38 4.90 0.40
CA ALA A 195 -6.98 3.88 -0.56
C ALA A 195 -5.78 4.35 -1.39
N SER A 196 -5.07 3.38 -1.98
CA SER A 196 -3.99 3.64 -2.91
C SER A 196 -4.10 2.78 -4.17
N VAL A 197 -3.63 3.33 -5.28
CA VAL A 197 -3.54 2.65 -6.58
C VAL A 197 -2.12 2.82 -7.11
N SER A 198 -1.49 1.72 -7.49
CA SER A 198 -0.21 1.71 -8.19
C SER A 198 -0.41 1.33 -9.64
N VAL A 199 0.11 2.16 -10.55
CA VAL A 199 0.20 1.90 -11.98
C VAL A 199 1.63 1.52 -12.31
N PHE A 200 1.83 0.31 -12.81
CA PHE A 200 3.10 -0.16 -13.33
C PHE A 200 3.06 -0.15 -14.84
N ALA A 201 4.13 0.35 -15.46
CA ALA A 201 4.33 0.32 -16.90
C ALA A 201 5.71 -0.25 -17.22
N GLU A 202 5.75 -1.33 -18.00
CA GLU A 202 6.99 -1.94 -18.49
C GLU A 202 6.88 -2.23 -20.00
N PRO A 203 7.99 -2.35 -20.74
CA PRO A 203 7.92 -2.73 -22.14
C PRO A 203 7.22 -4.08 -22.35
N TYR A 204 6.42 -4.17 -23.41
CA TYR A 204 5.73 -5.42 -23.75
C TYR A 204 6.73 -6.47 -24.26
N ASP A 205 6.88 -7.53 -23.47
CA ASP A 205 7.55 -8.78 -23.82
C ASP A 205 6.52 -9.91 -24.06
N ALA A 206 6.48 -10.50 -25.26
CA ALA A 206 5.52 -11.52 -25.65
C ALA A 206 5.70 -12.87 -24.91
N GLU A 207 6.91 -13.18 -24.43
CA GLU A 207 7.16 -14.41 -23.66
C GLU A 207 6.65 -14.29 -22.22
N ARG A 208 6.63 -13.08 -21.68
CA ARG A 208 6.22 -12.79 -20.29
C ARG A 208 4.76 -12.33 -20.18
N HIS A 209 4.25 -11.63 -21.19
CA HIS A 209 2.93 -11.02 -21.18
C HIS A 209 1.95 -11.79 -22.07
N LEU A 210 1.60 -12.99 -21.60
CA LEU A 210 0.82 -13.96 -22.35
C LEU A 210 -0.66 -13.59 -22.47
N LYS A 211 -1.25 -13.01 -21.41
CA LYS A 211 -2.70 -12.74 -21.36
C LYS A 211 -3.04 -11.60 -20.42
N GLU A 212 -3.93 -10.72 -20.87
CA GLU A 212 -4.55 -9.71 -20.03
C GLU A 212 -5.42 -10.36 -18.96
N SER A 213 -5.34 -9.86 -17.74
CA SER A 213 -5.98 -10.50 -16.59
C SER A 213 -6.62 -9.51 -15.65
N ARG A 214 -7.61 -10.03 -14.92
CA ARG A 214 -8.28 -9.37 -13.81
C ARG A 214 -8.18 -10.31 -12.63
N MET A 215 -7.66 -9.83 -11.51
CA MET A 215 -7.44 -10.65 -10.32
C MET A 215 -7.95 -9.91 -9.09
N SER A 216 -8.54 -10.67 -8.18
CA SER A 216 -8.98 -10.18 -6.87
C SER A 216 -8.37 -11.07 -5.80
N MET A 217 -7.77 -10.44 -4.78
CA MET A 217 -7.23 -11.08 -3.60
C MET A 217 -7.65 -10.24 -2.38
N GLY A 218 -8.77 -10.61 -1.76
CA GLY A 218 -9.39 -9.79 -0.71
C GLY A 218 -9.81 -8.42 -1.25
N ALA A 219 -9.44 -7.36 -0.55
CA ALA A 219 -9.65 -5.98 -1.02
C ALA A 219 -8.68 -5.58 -2.15
N THR A 220 -7.55 -6.26 -2.32
CA THR A 220 -6.60 -5.93 -3.39
C THR A 220 -7.12 -6.42 -4.73
N GLN A 221 -7.30 -5.49 -5.67
CA GLN A 221 -7.71 -5.74 -7.05
C GLN A 221 -6.52 -5.47 -7.98
N SER A 222 -6.42 -6.22 -9.08
CA SER A 222 -5.41 -6.03 -10.13
C SER A 222 -6.00 -6.16 -11.53
N LEU A 223 -5.55 -5.30 -12.43
CA LEU A 223 -5.87 -5.27 -13.85
C LEU A 223 -4.56 -5.22 -14.64
N THR A 224 -4.33 -6.21 -15.49
CA THR A 224 -3.23 -6.18 -16.46
C THR A 224 -3.75 -6.06 -17.87
N ARG A 225 -3.12 -5.21 -18.68
CA ARG A 225 -3.47 -5.03 -20.10
C ARG A 225 -2.29 -4.54 -20.93
N ARG A 226 -2.34 -4.78 -22.23
CA ARG A 226 -1.39 -4.17 -23.16
C ARG A 226 -1.86 -2.77 -23.57
N LEU A 227 -0.92 -1.83 -23.62
CA LEU A 227 -1.11 -0.49 -24.18
C LEU A 227 0.06 -0.22 -25.15
N ASP A 228 -0.20 -0.34 -26.45
CA ASP A 228 0.80 -0.23 -27.51
C ASP A 228 2.03 -1.13 -27.30
N ALA A 229 3.20 -0.52 -27.08
CA ALA A 229 4.49 -1.16 -26.84
C ALA A 229 4.74 -1.45 -25.35
N TYR A 230 3.75 -1.24 -24.49
CA TYR A 230 3.88 -1.39 -23.04
C TYR A 230 2.87 -2.39 -22.48
N TRP A 231 3.25 -3.01 -21.38
CA TRP A 231 2.40 -3.79 -20.51
C TRP A 231 2.09 -2.97 -19.27
N LEU A 232 0.80 -2.79 -19.00
CA LEU A 232 0.30 -2.06 -17.84
C LEU A 232 -0.20 -3.05 -16.79
N THR A 233 0.16 -2.81 -15.54
CA THR A 233 -0.45 -3.45 -14.38
C THR A 233 -0.97 -2.36 -13.44
N VAL A 234 -2.27 -2.30 -13.22
CA VAL A 234 -2.91 -1.37 -12.29
C VAL A 234 -3.43 -2.18 -11.11
N MET A 235 -3.00 -1.86 -9.90
CA MET A 235 -3.35 -2.61 -8.69
C MET A 235 -3.62 -1.68 -7.52
N GLY A 236 -4.58 -2.02 -6.68
CA GLY A 236 -4.90 -1.25 -5.48
C GLY A 236 -6.06 -1.81 -4.69
N GLU A 237 -6.28 -1.27 -3.50
CA GLU A 237 -7.43 -1.59 -2.64
C GLU A 237 -8.63 -0.73 -3.02
N VAL A 238 -9.11 -0.89 -4.26
CA VAL A 238 -10.23 -0.13 -4.83
C VAL A 238 -11.11 -1.04 -5.69
N PRO A 239 -12.39 -0.68 -5.93
CA PRO A 239 -13.23 -1.40 -6.87
C PRO A 239 -12.60 -1.52 -8.26
N PHE A 240 -12.92 -2.59 -8.97
CA PHE A 240 -12.38 -2.84 -10.31
C PHE A 240 -12.67 -1.71 -11.31
N ALA A 241 -13.82 -1.02 -11.15
CA ALA A 241 -14.17 0.15 -11.96
C ALA A 241 -13.11 1.25 -11.87
N THR A 242 -12.52 1.46 -10.69
CA THR A 242 -11.47 2.45 -10.44
C THR A 242 -10.18 2.09 -11.19
N LEU A 243 -9.75 0.82 -11.13
CA LEU A 243 -8.58 0.36 -11.89
C LEU A 243 -8.76 0.57 -13.39
N ARG A 244 -9.98 0.33 -13.90
CA ARG A 244 -10.32 0.59 -15.31
C ARG A 244 -10.21 2.07 -15.65
N HIS A 245 -10.72 2.98 -14.81
CA HIS A 245 -10.55 4.43 -15.02
C HIS A 245 -9.08 4.84 -15.11
N PHE A 246 -8.23 4.32 -14.22
CA PHE A 246 -6.78 4.57 -14.30
C PHE A 246 -6.17 4.02 -15.58
N ALA A 247 -6.51 2.78 -15.94
CA ALA A 247 -5.99 2.16 -17.14
C ALA A 247 -6.39 2.97 -18.38
N ASP A 248 -7.68 3.26 -18.56
CA ASP A 248 -8.25 3.95 -19.72
C ASP A 248 -7.82 5.42 -19.83
N GLY A 249 -7.58 6.09 -18.70
CA GLY A 249 -7.12 7.47 -18.67
C GLY A 249 -5.63 7.65 -18.93
N LEU A 250 -4.84 6.57 -18.90
CA LEU A 250 -3.39 6.62 -19.06
C LEU A 250 -3.00 6.64 -20.55
N GLU A 251 -2.24 7.65 -20.95
CA GLU A 251 -1.75 7.81 -22.32
C GLU A 251 -0.24 8.01 -22.34
N ARG A 252 0.36 7.59 -23.47
CA ARG A 252 1.75 7.88 -23.81
C ARG A 252 1.82 9.25 -24.50
N ARG A 253 2.56 10.20 -23.92
CA ARG A 253 2.91 11.44 -24.63
C ARG A 253 4.01 11.13 -25.63
N LYS A 254 3.74 11.42 -26.91
CA LYS A 254 4.75 11.40 -27.99
C LYS A 254 5.76 12.52 -27.81
#